data_AF-A0A7Y3MUI4-F1
#
_entry.id   AF-A0A7Y3MUI4-F1
#
_cell.length_a   1.000
_cell.length_b   1.000
_cell.length_c   1.000
_cell.angle_alpha   90.00
_cell.angle_beta   90.00
_cell.angle_gamma   90.00
#
_symmetry.space_group_name_H-M   'P 1'
#
loop_
_entity.id
_entity.type
_entity.pdbx_description
1 polymer ?
#
loop_
_entity_poly.entity_id
_entity_poly.type
_entity_poly.pdbx_seq_one_letter_code
_entity_poly.pdbx_strand_id
1 'polypeptide(L)'
;MHVHHEEVFAALTTEAGLMRWYCISAEVDLRQGGLVVFGWDAKMTRTSTVAILDYDAGGRVVWDWHPGSGDMHAPVYWTVAPDVEAGSKITFRQGPFTEDAESLLVMANEAQTWRWYLCNLRSVFEAKLDMRKVRPL
;
A
#
# COMPACT_ATOMS: atom_id res chain seq x y z
N MET A 1 -1.72 14.69 5.45
CA MET A 1 -3.12 14.65 5.00
C MET A 1 -3.99 15.22 6.10
N HIS A 2 -5.07 15.93 5.78
CA HIS A 2 -6.00 16.49 6.77
C HIS A 2 -7.06 15.46 7.22
N VAL A 3 -6.58 14.29 7.65
CA VAL A 3 -7.39 13.16 8.11
C VAL A 3 -6.67 12.52 9.29
N HIS A 4 -7.44 12.06 10.28
CA HIS A 4 -6.90 11.36 11.44
C HIS A 4 -6.09 10.13 11.03
N HIS A 5 -4.95 9.95 11.68
CA HIS A 5 -4.00 8.87 11.39
C HIS A 5 -4.63 7.47 11.47
N GLU A 6 -5.59 7.24 12.37
CA GLU A 6 -6.31 5.97 12.49
C GLU A 6 -7.11 5.63 11.23
N GLU A 7 -7.81 6.59 10.62
CA GLU A 7 -8.56 6.36 9.38
C GLU A 7 -7.62 6.04 8.22
N VAL A 8 -6.46 6.70 8.19
CA VAL A 8 -5.42 6.47 7.20
C VAL A 8 -4.77 5.11 7.37
N PHE A 9 -4.50 4.70 8.61
CA PHE A 9 -3.93 3.39 8.89
C PHE A 9 -4.93 2.27 8.59
N ALA A 10 -6.22 2.48 8.89
CA ALA A 10 -7.29 1.57 8.48
C ALA A 10 -7.38 1.42 6.95
N ALA A 11 -7.08 2.48 6.18
CA ALA A 11 -7.00 2.39 4.72
C ALA A 11 -5.87 1.48 4.19
N LEU A 12 -4.87 1.19 5.01
CA LEU A 12 -3.79 0.26 4.70
C LEU A 12 -4.05 -1.15 5.24
N THR A 13 -4.82 -1.29 6.32
CA THR A 13 -4.85 -2.53 7.13
C THR A 13 -6.20 -3.24 7.15
N THR A 14 -7.22 -2.69 6.49
CA THR A 14 -8.56 -3.29 6.43
C THR A 14 -8.97 -3.54 4.99
N GLU A 15 -9.83 -4.53 4.76
CA GLU A 15 -10.39 -4.84 3.44
C GLU A 15 -11.09 -3.63 2.82
N ALA A 16 -12.04 -3.06 3.57
CA ALA A 16 -12.77 -1.86 3.16
C ALA A 16 -11.82 -0.69 2.89
N GLY A 17 -10.77 -0.56 3.69
CA GLY A 17 -9.73 0.44 3.52
C GLY A 17 -8.98 0.31 2.20
N LEU A 18 -8.42 -0.87 1.94
CA LEU A 18 -7.64 -1.17 0.73
C LEU A 18 -8.48 -1.01 -0.54
N MET A 19 -9.74 -1.44 -0.49
CA MET A 19 -10.68 -1.33 -1.62
C MET A 19 -10.98 0.12 -2.01
N ARG A 20 -10.81 1.09 -1.09
CA ARG A 20 -11.06 2.50 -1.38
C ARG A 20 -10.04 3.11 -2.34
N TRP A 21 -8.80 2.62 -2.38
CA TRP A 21 -7.72 3.31 -3.11
C TRP A 21 -6.74 2.39 -3.86
N TYR A 22 -6.60 1.13 -3.45
CA TYR A 22 -5.54 0.25 -3.95
C TYR A 22 -6.07 -0.84 -4.90
N CYS A 23 -6.83 -1.80 -4.38
CA CYS A 23 -7.38 -2.94 -5.12
C CYS A 23 -8.92 -2.87 -5.27
N ILE A 24 -9.52 -3.80 -6.03
CA ILE A 24 -10.98 -3.88 -6.22
C ILE A 24 -11.65 -4.67 -5.11
N SER A 25 -10.99 -5.71 -4.63
CA SER A 25 -11.40 -6.55 -3.50
C SER A 25 -10.17 -6.88 -2.66
N ALA A 26 -10.37 -7.20 -1.38
CA ALA A 26 -9.29 -7.58 -0.49
C ALA A 26 -9.77 -8.59 0.55
N GLU A 27 -8.86 -9.44 1.00
CA GLU A 27 -8.98 -10.24 2.22
C GLU A 27 -7.76 -9.95 3.10
N VAL A 28 -7.98 -9.77 4.41
CA VAL A 28 -6.91 -9.39 5.34
C VAL A 28 -6.94 -10.22 6.62
N ASP A 29 -5.87 -11.00 6.85
CA ASP A 29 -5.55 -11.60 8.16
C ASP A 29 -4.56 -10.67 8.89
N LEU A 30 -5.07 -9.66 9.60
CA LEU A 30 -4.27 -8.57 10.17
C LEU A 30 -3.52 -9.02 11.44
N ARG A 31 -2.37 -9.65 11.24
CA ARG A 31 -1.40 -10.00 12.28
C ARG A 31 -0.04 -10.26 11.64
N GLN A 32 1.03 -10.23 12.44
CA GLN A 32 2.33 -10.68 11.96
C GLN A 32 2.26 -12.14 11.48
N GLY A 33 2.78 -12.39 10.28
CA GLY A 33 2.70 -13.67 9.57
C GLY A 33 1.34 -13.95 8.91
N GLY A 34 0.35 -13.07 9.08
CA GLY A 34 -0.91 -13.12 8.34
C GLY A 34 -0.72 -12.68 6.89
N LEU A 35 -1.76 -12.87 6.08
CA LEU A 35 -1.73 -12.57 4.64
C LEU A 35 -2.66 -11.40 4.30
N VAL A 36 -2.27 -10.65 3.28
CA VAL A 36 -3.14 -9.74 2.55
C VAL A 36 -3.28 -10.26 1.13
N VAL A 37 -4.51 -10.50 0.70
CA VAL A 37 -4.83 -10.90 -0.67
C VAL A 37 -5.49 -9.72 -1.37
N PHE A 38 -4.82 -9.16 -2.37
CA PHE A 38 -5.34 -8.09 -3.21
C PHE A 38 -6.02 -8.68 -4.45
N GLY A 39 -7.30 -8.36 -4.66
CA GLY A 39 -8.04 -8.70 -5.86
C GLY A 39 -8.08 -7.56 -6.88
N TRP A 40 -7.68 -7.87 -8.10
CA TRP A 40 -7.70 -6.97 -9.26
C TRP A 40 -8.96 -7.12 -10.11
N ASP A 41 -9.94 -7.88 -9.60
CA ASP A 41 -11.30 -7.97 -10.09
C ASP A 41 -12.23 -8.38 -8.92
N ALA A 42 -13.52 -8.08 -9.05
CA ALA A 42 -14.50 -8.33 -7.99
C ALA A 42 -14.71 -9.81 -7.67
N LYS A 43 -14.27 -10.73 -8.53
CA LYS A 43 -14.43 -12.18 -8.35
C LYS A 43 -13.17 -12.82 -7.75
N MET A 44 -12.14 -12.04 -7.40
CA MET A 44 -10.85 -12.54 -6.91
C MET A 44 -10.20 -13.56 -7.87
N THR A 45 -10.42 -13.43 -9.19
CA THR A 45 -9.80 -14.35 -10.18
C THR A 45 -8.37 -13.96 -10.54
N ARG A 46 -8.03 -12.68 -10.37
CA ARG A 46 -6.68 -12.14 -10.50
C ARG A 46 -6.27 -11.56 -9.17
N THR A 47 -5.32 -12.20 -8.50
CA THR A 47 -4.88 -11.80 -7.16
C THR A 47 -3.39 -11.60 -7.06
N SER A 48 -2.98 -10.80 -6.08
CA SER A 48 -1.62 -10.73 -5.57
C SER A 48 -1.69 -10.97 -4.07
N THR A 49 -0.82 -11.82 -3.53
CA THR A 49 -0.80 -12.14 -2.10
C THR A 49 0.53 -11.73 -1.50
N VAL A 50 0.50 -11.08 -0.35
CA VAL A 50 1.69 -10.70 0.42
C VAL A 50 1.51 -11.12 1.87
N ALA A 51 2.60 -11.48 2.52
CA ALA A 51 2.62 -11.68 3.97
C ALA A 51 2.78 -10.34 4.70
N ILE A 52 2.32 -10.28 5.95
CA ILE A 52 2.57 -9.19 6.88
C ILE A 52 3.81 -9.54 7.71
N LEU A 53 4.94 -8.89 7.42
CA LEU A 53 6.21 -9.18 8.08
C LEU A 53 6.27 -8.60 9.51
N ASP A 54 5.61 -7.46 9.73
CA ASP A 54 5.49 -6.79 11.02
C ASP A 54 4.18 -5.98 11.06
N TYR A 55 3.58 -5.89 12.23
CA TYR A 55 2.35 -5.16 12.47
C TYR A 55 2.32 -4.56 13.87
N ASP A 56 1.99 -3.27 13.94
CA ASP A 56 1.81 -2.51 15.16
C ASP A 56 0.57 -1.62 14.99
N ALA A 57 -0.43 -1.84 15.86
CA ALA A 57 -1.65 -1.06 15.87
C ALA A 57 -1.41 0.45 16.09
N GLY A 58 -0.23 0.83 16.62
CA GLY A 58 0.23 2.22 16.73
C GLY A 58 0.59 2.91 15.40
N GLY A 59 0.36 2.25 14.26
CA GLY A 59 0.46 2.88 12.93
C GLY A 59 1.57 2.35 12.05
N ARG A 60 2.09 1.13 12.29
CA ARG A 60 3.13 0.50 11.44
C ARG A 60 2.65 -0.83 10.88
N VAL A 61 2.88 -1.05 9.59
CA VAL A 61 2.68 -2.35 8.94
C VAL A 61 3.74 -2.55 7.87
N VAL A 62 4.25 -3.77 7.73
CA VAL A 62 5.23 -4.14 6.70
C VAL A 62 4.66 -5.23 5.83
N TRP A 63 4.62 -5.00 4.52
CA TRP A 63 4.18 -5.98 3.53
C TRP A 63 5.38 -6.64 2.87
N ASP A 64 5.33 -7.97 2.76
CA ASP A 64 6.28 -8.80 2.05
C ASP A 64 6.10 -8.64 0.54
N TRP A 65 6.79 -7.65 -0.03
CA TRP A 65 6.58 -7.20 -1.40
C TRP A 65 7.69 -7.71 -2.33
N HIS A 66 7.27 -8.23 -3.49
CA HIS A 66 8.16 -8.77 -4.51
C HIS A 66 7.95 -7.98 -5.81
N PRO A 67 8.79 -6.98 -6.10
CA PRO A 67 8.59 -6.14 -7.27
C PRO A 67 9.06 -6.84 -8.55
N GLY A 68 8.27 -6.73 -9.61
CA GLY A 68 8.58 -7.30 -10.92
C GLY A 68 8.42 -8.82 -10.98
N SER A 69 9.06 -9.43 -11.98
CA SER A 69 9.09 -10.88 -12.18
C SER A 69 10.44 -11.43 -11.71
N GLY A 70 10.42 -12.39 -10.78
CA GLY A 70 11.63 -13.06 -10.28
C GLY A 70 11.67 -13.11 -8.75
N ASP A 71 12.86 -13.37 -8.20
CA ASP A 71 13.07 -13.54 -6.77
C ASP A 71 13.41 -12.23 -6.04
N MET A 72 13.17 -11.08 -6.68
CA MET A 72 13.43 -9.78 -6.06
C MET A 72 12.46 -9.57 -4.91
N HIS A 73 13.01 -9.37 -3.72
CA HIS A 73 12.25 -9.18 -2.49
C HIS A 73 12.61 -7.81 -1.89
N ALA A 74 11.64 -6.91 -1.87
CA ALA A 74 11.81 -5.53 -1.41
C ALA A 74 10.57 -5.11 -0.60
N PRO A 75 10.50 -5.48 0.69
CA PRO A 75 9.36 -5.16 1.54
C PRO A 75 8.96 -3.69 1.51
N VAL A 76 7.66 -3.47 1.69
CA VAL A 76 7.09 -2.13 1.81
C VAL A 76 6.81 -1.85 3.28
N TYR A 77 7.39 -0.77 3.78
CA TYR A 77 7.27 -0.30 5.15
C TYR A 77 6.34 0.91 5.17
N TRP A 78 5.23 0.76 5.88
CA TRP A 78 4.27 1.82 6.11
C TRP A 78 4.40 2.31 7.55
N THR A 79 4.41 3.63 7.71
CA THR A 79 4.23 4.26 9.02
C THR A 79 3.26 5.41 8.87
N VAL A 80 2.23 5.43 9.71
CA VAL A 80 1.22 6.48 9.78
C VAL A 80 1.27 7.08 11.17
N ALA A 81 1.66 8.35 11.25
CA ALA A 81 1.74 9.08 12.50
C ALA A 81 0.80 10.28 12.48
N PRO A 82 0.34 10.77 13.64
CA PRO A 82 -0.28 12.09 13.75
C PRO A 82 0.64 13.18 13.19
N ASP A 83 0.06 14.17 12.52
CA ASP A 83 0.75 15.37 12.05
C ASP A 83 -0.23 16.54 12.17
N VAL A 84 0.09 17.53 13.01
CA VAL A 84 -0.85 18.54 13.55
C VAL A 84 -2.08 17.96 14.28
N GLU A 85 -2.92 18.79 14.92
CA GLU A 85 -4.02 18.33 15.79
C GLU A 85 -5.03 17.38 15.11
N ALA A 86 -5.24 17.49 13.79
CA ALA A 86 -6.23 16.69 13.05
C ALA A 86 -5.68 16.07 11.76
N GLY A 87 -4.37 16.08 11.56
CA GLY A 87 -3.75 15.54 10.35
C GLY A 87 -2.94 14.27 10.61
N SER A 88 -2.34 13.80 9.53
CA SER A 88 -1.50 12.61 9.53
C SER A 88 -0.38 12.70 8.52
N LYS A 89 0.73 12.04 8.85
CA LYS A 89 1.88 11.85 7.96
C LYS A 89 2.03 10.36 7.67
N ILE A 90 2.03 10.02 6.39
CA ILE A 90 2.44 8.70 5.91
C ILE A 90 3.92 8.76 5.55
N THR A 91 4.70 7.82 6.07
CA THR A 91 6.03 7.49 5.58
C THR A 91 5.96 6.15 4.86
N PHE A 92 6.35 6.15 3.59
CA PHE A 92 6.45 4.96 2.75
C PHE A 92 7.93 4.72 2.44
N ARG A 93 8.40 3.49 2.63
CA ARG A 93 9.73 3.04 2.21
C ARG A 93 9.61 1.68 1.58
N GLN A 94 10.36 1.43 0.51
CA GLN A 94 10.47 0.12 -0.11
C GLN A 94 11.94 -0.27 -0.24
N GLY A 95 12.26 -1.53 0.02
CA GLY A 95 13.61 -2.06 -0.15
C GLY A 95 13.97 -3.14 0.88
N PRO A 96 15.23 -3.63 0.85
CA PRO A 96 16.34 -3.11 0.05
C PRO A 96 16.22 -3.44 -1.44
N PHE A 97 16.86 -2.62 -2.27
CA PHE A 97 17.14 -2.90 -3.67
C PHE A 97 18.66 -3.06 -3.82
N THR A 98 19.11 -3.95 -4.70
CA THR A 98 20.53 -4.08 -5.05
C THR A 98 20.95 -2.97 -6.03
N GLU A 99 22.26 -2.75 -6.17
CA GLU A 99 22.82 -1.65 -7.01
C GLU A 99 23.03 -2.05 -8.48
N ASP A 100 22.61 -3.25 -8.89
CA ASP A 100 22.66 -3.64 -10.29
C ASP A 100 21.59 -2.92 -11.13
N ALA A 101 21.83 -2.84 -12.44
CA ALA A 101 21.00 -2.05 -13.35
C ALA A 101 19.53 -2.54 -13.41
N GLU A 102 19.30 -3.85 -13.29
CA GLU A 102 17.96 -4.42 -13.31
C GLU A 102 17.17 -4.00 -12.06
N SER A 103 17.77 -4.17 -10.88
CA SER A 103 17.20 -3.72 -9.61
C SER A 103 16.91 -2.21 -9.59
N LEU A 104 17.80 -1.38 -10.13
CA LEU A 104 17.58 0.05 -10.23
C LEU A 104 16.42 0.43 -11.17
N LEU A 105 16.23 -0.30 -12.27
CA LEU A 105 15.09 -0.11 -13.18
C LEU A 105 13.78 -0.50 -12.50
N VAL A 106 13.75 -1.64 -11.79
CA VAL A 106 12.59 -2.09 -11.02
C VAL A 106 12.25 -1.07 -9.92
N MET A 107 13.24 -0.61 -9.15
CA MET A 107 13.06 0.43 -8.14
C MET A 107 12.45 1.71 -8.72
N ALA A 108 12.92 2.15 -9.89
CA ALA A 108 12.39 3.35 -10.54
C ALA A 108 10.93 3.16 -10.98
N ASN A 109 10.57 1.99 -11.51
CA ASN A 109 9.20 1.66 -11.91
C ASN A 109 8.26 1.58 -10.69
N GLU A 110 8.69 0.91 -9.62
CA GLU A 110 7.96 0.83 -8.36
C GLU A 110 7.72 2.21 -7.77
N ALA A 111 8.74 3.07 -7.74
CA ALA A 111 8.61 4.44 -7.24
C ALA A 111 7.55 5.25 -8.03
N GLN A 112 7.46 5.07 -9.35
CA GLN A 112 6.43 5.71 -10.17
C GLN A 112 5.03 5.17 -9.87
N THR A 113 4.90 3.84 -9.78
CA THR A 113 3.64 3.15 -9.45
C THR A 113 3.12 3.55 -8.08
N TRP A 114 3.96 3.44 -7.04
CA TRP A 114 3.59 3.82 -5.68
C TRP A 114 3.27 5.31 -5.55
N ARG A 115 4.01 6.18 -6.23
CA ARG A 115 3.69 7.61 -6.26
C ARG A 115 2.27 7.85 -6.79
N TRP A 116 1.87 7.14 -7.84
CA TRP A 116 0.50 7.27 -8.37
C TRP A 116 -0.55 6.78 -7.36
N TYR A 117 -0.34 5.62 -6.74
CA TYR A 117 -1.26 5.08 -5.74
C TYR A 117 -1.35 5.95 -4.47
N LEU A 118 -0.24 6.53 -4.01
CA LEU A 118 -0.23 7.50 -2.90
C LEU A 118 -1.00 8.78 -3.26
N CYS A 119 -0.92 9.25 -4.51
CA CYS A 119 -1.78 10.32 -4.99
C CYS A 119 -3.26 9.92 -4.96
N ASN A 120 -3.58 8.68 -5.37
CA ASN A 120 -4.96 8.18 -5.28
C ASN A 120 -5.47 8.11 -3.84
N LEU A 121 -4.67 7.57 -2.92
CA LEU A 121 -4.98 7.52 -1.48
C LEU A 121 -5.33 8.92 -0.95
N ARG A 122 -4.48 9.90 -1.25
CA ARG A 122 -4.71 11.29 -0.87
C ARG A 122 -6.01 11.84 -1.50
N SER A 123 -6.25 11.56 -2.78
CA SER A 123 -7.45 12.01 -3.50
C SER A 123 -8.74 11.44 -2.91
N VAL A 124 -8.73 10.16 -2.54
CA VAL A 124 -9.86 9.47 -1.88
C VAL A 124 -10.19 10.13 -0.54
N PHE A 125 -9.18 10.58 0.21
CA PHE A 125 -9.38 11.22 1.51
C PHE A 125 -9.81 12.68 1.38
N GLU A 126 -9.08 13.47 0.59
CA GLU A 126 -9.21 14.93 0.55
C GLU A 126 -10.26 15.41 -0.48
N ALA A 127 -10.41 14.70 -1.61
CA ALA A 127 -11.31 15.07 -2.71
C ALA A 127 -12.48 14.08 -2.90
N LYS A 128 -12.51 12.98 -2.14
CA LYS A 128 -13.50 11.89 -2.26
C LYS A 128 -13.57 11.30 -3.68
N LEU A 129 -12.43 11.32 -4.39
CA LEU A 129 -12.30 10.83 -5.76
C LEU A 129 -11.38 9.61 -5.80
N ASP A 130 -11.85 8.53 -6.41
CA ASP A 130 -11.03 7.37 -6.77
C ASP A 130 -10.53 7.51 -8.20
N MET A 131 -9.26 7.88 -8.35
CA MET A 131 -8.60 8.11 -9.64
C MET A 131 -8.60 6.87 -10.54
N ARG A 132 -8.65 5.65 -9.97
CA ARG A 132 -8.67 4.39 -10.74
C ARG A 132 -9.91 4.28 -11.62
N LYS A 133 -11.02 4.93 -11.25
CA LYS A 133 -12.27 4.95 -12.02
C LYS A 133 -12.21 5.88 -13.23
N VAL A 134 -11.32 6.86 -13.21
CA VAL A 134 -11.19 7.90 -14.25
C VAL A 134 -10.01 7.60 -15.18
N ARG A 135 -8.91 7.12 -14.61
CA ARG A 135 -7.70 6.75 -15.34
C ARG A 135 -7.08 5.52 -14.66
N PRO A 136 -7.40 4.30 -15.11
CA PRO A 136 -6.69 3.11 -14.65
C PRO A 136 -5.20 3.21 -15.04
N LEU A 137 -4.33 2.70 -14.17
CA LEU A 137 -2.92 2.43 -14.49
C LEU A 137 -2.82 1.28 -15.49
#